data_AF-A0A353X1W1-F1
#
_entry.id   AF-A0A353X1W1-F1
#
_cell.length_a   1.000
_cell.length_b   1.000
_cell.length_c   1.000
_cell.angle_alpha   90.00
_cell.angle_beta   90.00
_cell.angle_gamma   90.00
#
_symmetry.space_group_name_H-M   'P 1'
#
loop_
_entity.id
_entity.type
_entity.pdbx_description
1 polymer ?
#
loop_
_entity_poly.entity_id
_entity_poly.type
_entity_poly.pdbx_seq_one_letter_code
_entity_poly.pdbx_strand_id
1 'polypeptide(L)'
;MLNPERVFRDLGGQFVASPQQLVEKISKIKVFLFDWDGVFNAGYKGEGATSLYSETDSMGTNLMRFGKYLQNGKIPFTAIITGEQNESAFKLARREHFNAVFFKVKNKRLALSYLGKVQGIKPEEVCFFFDDVLDMAIAKEVGLRVMIHRNSSPLFTGFVRENQFADYITAYSGSQNGLREASEVIMSFSEVFDRALDERINYSDNYQQYIHLRNAQSTSFFTQEDNQIIDHL
;
A
#
# COMPACT_ATOMS: atom_id res chain seq x y z
N MET A 1 -21.83 12.93 -9.79
CA MET A 1 -20.63 12.19 -9.35
C MET A 1 -21.03 10.72 -9.27
N LEU A 2 -20.20 9.80 -9.79
CA LEU A 2 -20.45 8.37 -9.65
C LEU A 2 -20.36 7.98 -8.16
N ASN A 3 -21.20 7.05 -7.69
CA ASN A 3 -21.06 6.50 -6.34
C ASN A 3 -19.87 5.52 -6.34
N PRO A 4 -18.75 5.82 -5.64
CA PRO A 4 -17.55 4.98 -5.71
C PRO A 4 -17.79 3.56 -5.21
N GLU A 5 -18.59 3.40 -4.14
CA GLU A 5 -18.93 2.07 -3.62
C GLU A 5 -19.59 1.21 -4.69
N ARG A 6 -20.58 1.76 -5.40
CA ARG A 6 -21.27 1.04 -6.46
C ARG A 6 -20.32 0.68 -7.61
N VAL A 7 -19.51 1.64 -8.07
CA VAL A 7 -18.55 1.41 -9.17
C VAL A 7 -17.61 0.25 -8.85
N PHE A 8 -17.01 0.25 -7.66
CA PHE A 8 -16.06 -0.79 -7.28
C PHE A 8 -16.73 -2.12 -6.92
N ARG A 9 -17.97 -2.12 -6.41
CA ARG A 9 -18.76 -3.36 -6.25
C ARG A 9 -19.10 -3.99 -7.60
N ASP A 10 -19.53 -3.18 -8.56
CA ASP A 10 -19.85 -3.64 -9.93
C ASP A 10 -18.60 -4.19 -10.63
N LEU A 11 -17.41 -3.68 -10.27
CA LEU A 11 -16.11 -4.22 -10.72
C LEU A 11 -15.75 -5.58 -10.10
N GLY A 12 -16.35 -5.93 -8.96
CA GLY A 12 -16.07 -7.15 -8.19
C GLY A 12 -15.33 -6.91 -6.86
N GLY A 13 -15.07 -5.65 -6.51
CA GLY A 13 -14.45 -5.25 -5.25
C GLY A 13 -15.40 -5.49 -4.07
N GLN A 14 -14.84 -5.90 -2.93
CA GLN A 14 -15.60 -6.27 -1.75
C GLN A 14 -15.29 -5.31 -0.60
N PHE A 15 -16.29 -4.52 -0.23
CA PHE A 15 -16.26 -3.68 0.96
C PHE A 15 -16.63 -4.50 2.18
N VAL A 16 -15.65 -4.75 3.05
CA VAL A 16 -15.83 -5.45 4.34
C VAL A 16 -16.18 -4.43 5.43
N ALA A 17 -15.55 -3.26 5.38
CA ALA A 17 -15.94 -2.09 6.16
C ALA A 17 -17.04 -1.29 5.43
N SER A 18 -17.92 -0.66 6.20
CA SER A 18 -18.89 0.30 5.65
C SER A 18 -18.19 1.55 5.09
N PRO A 19 -18.82 2.29 4.17
CA PRO A 19 -18.33 3.58 3.68
C PRO A 19 -17.85 4.53 4.78
N GLN A 20 -18.64 4.69 5.84
CA GLN A 20 -18.35 5.57 6.96
C GLN A 20 -17.09 5.10 7.72
N GLN A 21 -16.99 3.80 7.99
CA GLN A 21 -15.80 3.23 8.62
C GLN A 21 -14.55 3.41 7.77
N LEU A 22 -14.66 3.27 6.44
CA LEU A 22 -13.53 3.52 5.53
C LEU A 22 -13.07 4.97 5.59
N VAL A 23 -13.98 5.94 5.50
CA VAL A 23 -13.66 7.37 5.62
C VAL A 23 -12.93 7.64 6.94
N GLU A 24 -13.46 7.15 8.05
CA GLU A 24 -12.86 7.32 9.38
C GLU A 24 -11.46 6.70 9.47
N LYS A 25 -11.27 5.48 8.95
CA LYS A 25 -9.97 4.80 8.93
C LYS A 25 -8.96 5.53 8.06
N ILE A 26 -9.33 5.89 6.82
CA ILE A 26 -8.45 6.57 5.86
C ILE A 26 -7.98 7.93 6.41
N SER A 27 -8.83 8.64 7.16
CA SER A 27 -8.48 9.94 7.75
C SER A 27 -7.27 9.87 8.69
N LYS A 28 -7.10 8.76 9.42
CA LYS A 28 -6.01 8.53 10.39
C LYS A 28 -4.69 8.12 9.75
N ILE A 29 -4.72 7.66 8.50
CA ILE A 29 -3.55 7.05 7.86
C ILE A 29 -2.44 8.07 7.64
N LYS A 30 -1.24 7.70 8.07
CA LYS A 30 0.02 8.42 7.84
C LYS A 30 1.04 7.54 7.12
N VAL A 31 0.82 6.23 7.11
CA VAL A 31 1.73 5.25 6.52
C VAL A 31 1.02 4.38 5.50
N PHE A 32 1.61 4.24 4.32
CA PHE A 32 1.28 3.21 3.35
C PHE A 32 2.37 2.14 3.37
N LEU A 33 2.02 0.95 3.85
CA LEU A 33 2.88 -0.21 3.91
C LEU A 33 2.39 -1.25 2.90
N PHE A 34 3.27 -1.77 2.06
CA PHE A 34 2.90 -2.74 1.04
C PHE A 34 3.69 -4.03 1.23
N ASP A 35 3.01 -5.18 1.22
CA ASP A 35 3.69 -6.40 0.79
C ASP A 35 4.16 -6.28 -0.67
N TRP A 36 5.05 -7.18 -1.10
CA TRP A 36 5.60 -7.20 -2.44
C TRP A 36 4.92 -8.23 -3.36
N ASP A 37 5.13 -9.51 -3.09
CA ASP A 37 4.79 -10.61 -3.97
C ASP A 37 3.30 -10.96 -3.84
N GLY A 38 2.52 -10.72 -4.89
CA GLY A 38 1.05 -10.84 -4.84
C GLY A 38 0.33 -9.49 -4.76
N VAL A 39 1.02 -8.45 -4.28
CA VAL A 39 0.51 -7.06 -4.21
C VAL A 39 0.87 -6.26 -5.46
N PHE A 40 2.16 -6.18 -5.82
CA PHE A 40 2.62 -5.46 -7.01
C PHE A 40 2.70 -6.35 -8.26
N ASN A 41 2.52 -7.65 -8.09
CA ASN A 41 2.74 -8.66 -9.12
C ASN A 41 2.10 -10.01 -8.76
N ALA A 42 2.34 -11.03 -9.58
CA ALA A 42 1.83 -12.38 -9.40
C ALA A 42 2.62 -13.27 -8.40
N GLY A 43 3.74 -12.79 -7.86
CA GLY A 43 4.60 -13.58 -6.96
C GLY A 43 5.39 -14.72 -7.63
N TYR A 44 5.56 -14.70 -8.96
CA TYR A 44 6.35 -15.72 -9.65
C TYR A 44 7.84 -15.66 -9.27
N LYS A 45 8.42 -16.83 -8.96
CA LYS A 45 9.84 -17.04 -8.63
C LYS A 45 10.45 -18.09 -9.54
N GLY A 46 11.73 -17.96 -9.86
CA GLY A 46 12.46 -18.89 -10.73
C GLY A 46 13.69 -18.27 -11.36
N GLU A 47 14.53 -19.07 -12.01
CA GLU A 47 15.70 -18.59 -12.73
C GLU A 47 15.29 -17.62 -13.85
N GLY A 48 15.86 -16.42 -13.88
CA GLY A 48 15.49 -15.35 -14.80
C GLY A 48 14.14 -14.66 -14.49
N ALA A 49 13.33 -15.18 -13.56
CA ALA A 49 12.10 -14.52 -13.14
C ALA A 49 12.44 -13.40 -12.17
N THR A 50 12.11 -12.16 -12.55
CA THR A 50 12.11 -11.03 -11.63
C THR A 50 10.67 -10.79 -11.18
N SER A 51 10.45 -10.61 -9.88
CA SER A 51 9.16 -10.16 -9.34
C SER A 51 8.94 -8.69 -9.74
N LEU A 52 8.46 -8.47 -10.98
CA LEU A 52 8.33 -7.15 -11.61
C LEU A 52 7.21 -6.33 -10.96
N TYR A 53 6.99 -5.10 -11.44
CA TYR A 53 5.87 -4.24 -11.07
C TYR A 53 5.39 -3.51 -12.34
N SER A 54 4.18 -2.94 -12.31
CA SER A 54 3.61 -2.23 -13.45
C SER A 54 3.68 -0.70 -13.28
N GLU A 55 3.72 0.03 -14.40
CA GLU A 55 3.57 1.49 -14.39
C GLU A 55 2.19 1.91 -13.89
N THR A 56 1.17 1.08 -14.11
CA THR A 56 -0.21 1.35 -13.68
C THR A 56 -0.32 1.39 -12.15
N ASP A 57 0.24 0.40 -11.46
CA ASP A 57 0.27 0.37 -9.99
C ASP A 57 1.22 1.43 -9.43
N SER A 58 2.34 1.66 -10.11
CA SER A 58 3.27 2.75 -9.75
C SER A 58 2.57 4.11 -9.79
N MET A 59 1.78 4.39 -10.82
CA MET A 59 0.97 5.61 -10.91
C MET A 59 -0.12 5.66 -9.84
N GLY A 60 -0.75 4.53 -9.52
CA GLY A 60 -1.72 4.42 -8.43
C GLY A 60 -1.13 4.87 -7.09
N THR A 61 0.02 4.32 -6.71
CA THR A 61 0.70 4.72 -5.46
C THR A 61 1.10 6.20 -5.47
N ASN A 62 1.50 6.75 -6.63
CA ASN A 62 1.84 8.16 -6.76
C ASN A 62 0.65 9.09 -6.55
N LEU A 63 -0.46 8.82 -7.22
CA LEU A 63 -1.69 9.59 -7.09
C LEU A 63 -2.23 9.52 -5.67
N MET A 64 -2.19 8.34 -5.04
CA MET A 64 -2.64 8.16 -3.66
C MET A 64 -1.78 8.96 -2.67
N ARG A 65 -0.45 8.92 -2.80
CA ARG A 65 0.47 9.72 -1.97
C ARG A 65 0.28 11.21 -2.20
N PHE A 66 0.07 11.62 -3.45
CA PHE A 66 -0.21 13.02 -3.79
C PHE A 66 -1.54 13.49 -3.20
N GLY A 67 -2.61 12.70 -3.35
CA GLY A 67 -3.91 12.99 -2.72
C GLY A 67 -3.77 13.15 -1.20
N LYS A 68 -3.01 12.27 -0.54
CA LYS A 68 -2.76 12.40 0.90
C LYS A 68 -1.96 13.65 1.27
N TYR A 69 -0.99 14.02 0.42
CA TYR A 69 -0.26 15.28 0.56
C TYR A 69 -1.20 16.50 0.44
N LEU A 70 -2.14 16.50 -0.50
CA LEU A 70 -3.10 17.60 -0.66
C LEU A 70 -4.03 17.79 0.54
N GLN A 71 -4.30 16.72 1.30
CA GLN A 71 -5.10 16.78 2.51
C GLN A 71 -4.32 17.28 3.73
N ASN A 72 -3.08 16.83 3.88
CA ASN A 72 -2.34 16.96 5.13
C ASN A 72 -1.09 17.86 5.05
N GLY A 73 -0.73 18.33 3.85
CA GLY A 73 0.49 19.09 3.59
C GLY A 73 1.79 18.29 3.77
N LYS A 74 1.70 16.96 3.96
CA LYS A 74 2.84 16.07 4.22
C LYS A 74 2.73 14.80 3.38
N ILE A 75 3.85 14.40 2.79
CA ILE A 75 3.95 13.13 2.07
C ILE A 75 3.85 12.00 3.10
N PRO A 76 2.93 11.03 2.94
CA PRO A 76 2.80 9.91 3.87
C PRO A 76 4.05 9.04 3.81
N PHE A 77 4.44 8.48 4.97
CA PHE A 77 5.52 7.51 5.00
C PHE A 77 5.11 6.30 4.15
N THR A 78 5.96 5.88 3.24
CA THR A 78 5.65 4.84 2.26
C THR A 78 6.73 3.79 2.28
N ALA A 79 6.38 2.52 2.46
CA ALA A 79 7.36 1.45 2.56
C ALA A 79 6.88 0.13 1.97
N ILE A 80 7.85 -0.68 1.52
CA ILE A 80 7.65 -2.08 1.12
C ILE A 80 8.14 -2.98 2.25
N ILE A 81 7.45 -4.10 2.48
CA ILE A 81 7.86 -5.18 3.39
C ILE A 81 7.78 -6.54 2.70
N THR A 82 8.90 -7.26 2.66
CA THR A 82 9.02 -8.54 1.96
C THR A 82 9.88 -9.53 2.75
N GLY A 83 9.48 -10.80 2.72
CA GLY A 83 10.26 -11.91 3.28
C GLY A 83 11.49 -12.27 2.44
N GLU A 84 11.57 -11.76 1.21
CA GLU A 84 12.62 -12.04 0.24
C GLU A 84 13.43 -10.78 -0.12
N GLN A 85 14.61 -10.96 -0.71
CA GLN A 85 15.37 -9.88 -1.34
C GLN A 85 14.96 -9.77 -2.81
N ASN A 86 14.13 -8.77 -3.12
CA ASN A 86 13.60 -8.51 -4.46
C ASN A 86 14.25 -7.25 -5.06
N GLU A 87 15.13 -7.41 -6.06
CA GLU A 87 15.82 -6.26 -6.69
C GLU A 87 14.84 -5.28 -7.37
N SER A 88 13.73 -5.78 -7.92
CA SER A 88 12.67 -4.90 -8.47
C SER A 88 11.97 -4.07 -7.40
N ALA A 89 11.83 -4.59 -6.17
CA ALA A 89 11.28 -3.82 -5.05
C ALA A 89 12.20 -2.65 -4.72
N PHE A 90 13.52 -2.89 -4.73
CA PHE A 90 14.51 -1.86 -4.45
C PHE A 90 14.52 -0.80 -5.55
N LYS A 91 14.45 -1.22 -6.82
CA LYS A 91 14.36 -0.31 -7.96
C LYS A 91 13.11 0.57 -7.90
N LEU A 92 11.93 -0.02 -7.63
CA LEU A 92 10.70 0.76 -7.49
C LEU A 92 10.82 1.77 -6.35
N ALA A 93 11.24 1.31 -5.17
CA ALA A 93 11.34 2.16 -3.99
C ALA A 93 12.26 3.36 -4.22
N ARG A 94 13.43 3.15 -4.84
CA ARG A 94 14.34 4.25 -5.22
C ARG A 94 13.71 5.19 -6.24
N ARG A 95 13.10 4.63 -7.30
CA ARG A 95 12.50 5.43 -8.39
C ARG A 95 11.34 6.29 -7.88
N GLU A 96 10.49 5.73 -7.03
CA GLU A 96 9.31 6.41 -6.49
C GLU A 96 9.58 7.16 -5.19
N HIS A 97 10.81 7.11 -4.69
CA HIS A 97 11.22 7.71 -3.42
C HIS A 97 10.30 7.25 -2.29
N PHE A 98 10.13 5.94 -2.15
CA PHE A 98 9.58 5.35 -0.93
C PHE A 98 10.60 5.53 0.20
N ASN A 99 10.10 5.70 1.42
CA ASN A 99 10.94 5.97 2.58
C ASN A 99 11.76 4.75 2.99
N ALA A 100 11.19 3.55 2.88
CA ALA A 100 11.85 2.34 3.33
C ALA A 100 11.52 1.08 2.51
N VAL A 101 12.46 0.15 2.47
CA VAL A 101 12.20 -1.25 2.13
C VAL A 101 12.70 -2.15 3.25
N PHE A 102 11.79 -2.89 3.88
CA PHE A 102 12.09 -3.94 4.84
C PHE A 102 12.16 -5.27 4.08
N PHE A 103 13.34 -5.82 3.88
CA PHE A 103 13.54 -7.05 3.12
C PHE A 103 14.13 -8.17 3.97
N LYS A 104 13.97 -9.42 3.54
CA LYS A 104 14.33 -10.60 4.35
C LYS A 104 13.68 -10.62 5.75
N VAL A 105 12.54 -9.93 5.91
CA VAL A 105 11.82 -9.86 7.18
C VAL A 105 10.78 -10.96 7.23
N LYS A 106 11.10 -12.05 7.94
CA LYS A 106 10.19 -13.20 8.10
C LYS A 106 9.06 -12.89 9.07
N ASN A 107 9.38 -12.20 10.17
CA ASN A 107 8.38 -11.73 11.12
C ASN A 107 8.07 -10.27 10.88
N LYS A 108 7.04 -10.03 10.06
CA LYS A 108 6.67 -8.68 9.63
C LYS A 108 6.31 -7.73 10.79
N ARG A 109 5.88 -8.24 11.96
CA ARG A 109 5.63 -7.43 13.18
C ARG A 109 6.84 -6.63 13.66
N LEU A 110 8.05 -7.10 13.36
CA LEU A 110 9.28 -6.38 13.70
C LEU A 110 9.37 -5.04 12.97
N ALA A 111 8.95 -4.99 11.71
CA ALA A 111 8.91 -3.75 10.94
C ALA A 111 7.86 -2.77 11.51
N LEU A 112 6.67 -3.25 11.88
CA LEU A 112 5.66 -2.41 12.54
C LEU A 112 6.16 -1.83 13.87
N SER A 113 6.84 -2.67 14.67
CA SER A 113 7.46 -2.26 15.93
C SER A 113 8.57 -1.22 15.71
N TYR A 114 9.37 -1.39 14.65
CA TYR A 114 10.41 -0.44 14.27
C TYR A 114 9.81 0.92 13.87
N LEU A 115 8.76 0.93 13.04
CA LEU A 115 8.04 2.15 12.67
C LEU A 115 7.49 2.87 13.91
N GLY A 116 6.94 2.14 14.88
CA GLY A 116 6.47 2.74 16.14
C GLY A 116 7.59 3.37 16.97
N LYS A 117 8.73 2.69 17.10
CA LYS A 117 9.86 3.17 17.91
C LYS A 117 10.60 4.35 17.28
N VAL A 118 10.88 4.26 15.98
CA VAL A 118 11.76 5.22 15.30
C VAL A 118 10.98 6.39 14.71
N GLN A 119 9.77 6.14 14.22
CA GLN A 119 8.96 7.15 13.53
C GLN A 119 7.77 7.65 14.38
N GLY A 120 7.55 7.07 15.56
CA GLY A 120 6.41 7.43 16.43
C GLY A 120 5.05 7.09 15.82
N ILE A 121 5.01 6.18 14.84
CA ILE A 121 3.80 5.77 14.12
C ILE A 121 3.01 4.78 14.96
N LYS A 122 1.71 5.02 15.13
CA LYS A 122 0.83 4.06 15.79
C LYS A 122 0.25 3.07 14.78
N PRO A 123 -0.05 1.82 15.18
CA PRO A 123 -0.65 0.84 14.27
C PRO A 123 -1.92 1.33 13.57
N GLU A 124 -2.78 2.09 14.27
CA GLU A 124 -4.01 2.67 13.70
C GLU A 124 -3.76 3.73 12.60
N GLU A 125 -2.53 4.20 12.43
CA GLU A 125 -2.12 5.16 11.40
C GLU A 125 -1.54 4.47 10.15
N VAL A 126 -1.51 3.13 10.13
CA VAL A 126 -0.96 2.34 9.04
C VAL A 126 -2.07 1.77 8.16
N CYS A 127 -1.93 1.99 6.85
CA CYS A 127 -2.66 1.27 5.82
C CYS A 127 -1.74 0.20 5.25
N PHE A 128 -2.17 -1.05 5.33
CA PHE A 128 -1.40 -2.20 4.85
C PHE A 128 -2.08 -2.87 3.66
N PHE A 129 -1.32 -3.06 2.59
CA PHE A 129 -1.72 -3.77 1.38
C PHE A 129 -1.05 -5.14 1.39
N PHE A 130 -1.84 -6.20 1.29
CA PHE A 130 -1.36 -7.58 1.44
C PHE A 130 -2.18 -8.54 0.60
N ASP A 131 -1.70 -9.77 0.41
CA ASP A 131 -2.42 -10.78 -0.39
C ASP A 131 -2.62 -12.10 0.37
N ASP A 132 -1.72 -12.53 1.26
CA ASP A 132 -1.68 -13.90 1.84
C ASP A 132 -1.74 -13.98 3.37
N VAL A 133 -1.76 -15.23 3.86
CA VAL A 133 -1.79 -15.60 5.27
C VAL A 133 -0.59 -15.12 6.07
N LEU A 134 0.60 -14.99 5.44
CA LEU A 134 1.82 -14.54 6.11
C LEU A 134 1.71 -13.08 6.60
N ASP A 135 0.84 -12.31 5.96
CA ASP A 135 0.59 -10.90 6.27
C ASP A 135 -0.41 -10.70 7.40
N MET A 136 -1.16 -11.74 7.75
CA MET A 136 -2.22 -11.65 8.74
C MET A 136 -1.73 -11.22 10.12
N ALA A 137 -0.46 -11.48 10.44
CA ALA A 137 0.17 -11.03 11.67
C ALA A 137 0.26 -9.49 11.77
N ILE A 138 0.44 -8.78 10.65
CA ILE A 138 0.36 -7.31 10.58
C ILE A 138 -1.07 -6.85 10.36
N ALA A 139 -1.79 -7.47 9.41
CA ALA A 139 -3.10 -6.97 9.00
C ALA A 139 -4.08 -6.84 10.17
N LYS A 140 -3.98 -7.70 11.21
CA LYS A 140 -4.82 -7.62 12.41
C LYS A 140 -4.52 -6.44 13.34
N GLU A 141 -3.36 -5.80 13.21
CA GLU A 141 -2.88 -4.78 14.13
C GLU A 141 -3.05 -3.36 13.57
N VAL A 142 -3.17 -3.21 12.26
CA VAL A 142 -3.14 -1.90 11.58
C VAL A 142 -4.51 -1.27 11.37
N GLY A 143 -4.52 0.05 11.13
CA GLY A 143 -5.74 0.86 11.04
C GLY A 143 -6.61 0.62 9.80
N LEU A 144 -5.98 0.45 8.64
CA LEU A 144 -6.67 0.19 7.36
C LEU A 144 -6.03 -1.00 6.64
N ARG A 145 -6.86 -1.93 6.18
CA ARG A 145 -6.43 -3.23 5.68
C ARG A 145 -6.98 -3.44 4.29
N VAL A 146 -6.09 -3.50 3.30
CA VAL A 146 -6.45 -3.69 1.90
C VAL A 146 -5.90 -5.01 1.44
N MET A 147 -6.78 -5.97 1.17
CA MET A 147 -6.38 -7.24 0.58
C MET A 147 -6.38 -7.12 -0.95
N ILE A 148 -5.23 -7.35 -1.57
CA ILE A 148 -5.13 -7.53 -3.02
C ILE A 148 -5.60 -8.96 -3.34
N HIS A 149 -6.67 -9.05 -4.10
CA HIS A 149 -7.38 -10.31 -4.33
C HIS A 149 -6.60 -11.29 -5.21
N ARG A 150 -6.85 -12.59 -5.05
CA ARG A 150 -6.48 -13.60 -6.04
C ARG A 150 -7.57 -14.66 -6.16
N ASN A 151 -7.89 -15.04 -7.40
CA ASN A 151 -8.92 -16.04 -7.68
C ASN A 151 -8.54 -17.45 -7.19
N SER A 152 -7.25 -17.71 -6.98
CA SER A 152 -6.74 -19.02 -6.57
C SER A 152 -6.97 -19.36 -5.09
N SER A 153 -7.38 -18.40 -4.25
CA SER A 153 -7.53 -18.59 -2.80
C SER A 153 -8.94 -18.25 -2.27
N PRO A 154 -10.02 -18.78 -2.86
CA PRO A 154 -11.39 -18.36 -2.51
C PRO A 154 -11.76 -18.64 -1.05
N LEU A 155 -11.29 -19.77 -0.48
CA LEU A 155 -11.54 -20.11 0.93
C LEU A 155 -10.80 -19.15 1.88
N PHE A 156 -9.57 -18.76 1.54
CA PHE A 156 -8.81 -17.79 2.33
C PHE A 156 -9.46 -16.40 2.28
N THR A 157 -9.85 -15.94 1.09
CA THR A 157 -10.59 -14.67 0.93
C THR A 157 -11.90 -14.69 1.72
N GLY A 158 -12.63 -15.82 1.70
CA GLY A 158 -13.82 -16.04 2.54
C GLY A 158 -13.52 -15.90 4.03
N PHE A 159 -12.48 -16.59 4.52
CA PHE A 159 -12.02 -16.50 5.90
C PHE A 159 -11.65 -15.06 6.31
N VAL A 160 -10.92 -14.33 5.47
CA VAL A 160 -10.54 -12.93 5.73
C VAL A 160 -11.78 -12.04 5.84
N ARG A 161 -12.74 -12.21 4.94
CA ARG A 161 -13.99 -11.43 4.94
C ARG A 161 -14.86 -11.72 6.16
N GLU A 162 -15.11 -13.00 6.45
CA GLU A 162 -15.98 -13.43 7.56
C GLU A 162 -15.43 -13.01 8.93
N ASN A 163 -14.10 -12.99 9.08
CA ASN A 163 -13.44 -12.55 10.31
C ASN A 163 -13.12 -11.05 10.34
N GLN A 164 -13.58 -10.27 9.34
CA GLN A 164 -13.32 -8.83 9.22
C GLN A 164 -11.83 -8.48 9.29
N PHE A 165 -10.99 -9.30 8.67
CA PHE A 165 -9.54 -9.18 8.62
C PHE A 165 -9.03 -8.32 7.46
N ALA A 166 -9.93 -7.84 6.60
CA ALA A 166 -9.71 -6.76 5.65
C ALA A 166 -10.78 -5.68 5.83
N ASP A 167 -10.53 -4.47 5.33
CA ASP A 167 -11.53 -3.40 5.22
C ASP A 167 -12.03 -3.29 3.76
N TYR A 168 -11.14 -3.53 2.80
CA TYR A 168 -11.44 -3.64 1.38
C TYR A 168 -10.67 -4.80 0.75
N ILE A 169 -11.32 -5.54 -0.16
CA ILE A 169 -10.70 -6.58 -0.97
C ILE A 169 -10.89 -6.17 -2.44
N THR A 170 -9.81 -6.09 -3.20
CA THR A 170 -9.87 -5.64 -4.60
C THR A 170 -10.62 -6.61 -5.49
N ALA A 171 -11.11 -6.15 -6.64
CA ALA A 171 -11.57 -7.05 -7.70
C ALA A 171 -10.38 -7.73 -8.37
N TYR A 172 -9.36 -6.94 -8.68
CA TYR A 172 -8.18 -7.37 -9.42
C TYR A 172 -7.03 -7.82 -8.53
N SER A 173 -6.24 -8.75 -9.06
CA SER A 173 -5.02 -9.22 -8.43
C SER A 173 -3.82 -8.31 -8.66
N GLY A 174 -2.71 -8.56 -7.95
CA GLY A 174 -1.47 -7.80 -8.12
C GLY A 174 -0.91 -7.86 -9.56
N SER A 175 -1.19 -8.93 -10.31
CA SER A 175 -0.81 -9.00 -11.73
C SER A 175 -1.77 -8.28 -12.68
N GLN A 176 -2.92 -7.85 -12.17
CA GLN A 176 -3.98 -7.17 -12.91
C GLN A 176 -4.20 -5.73 -12.42
N ASN A 177 -3.21 -5.17 -11.71
CA ASN A 177 -3.21 -3.81 -11.18
C ASN A 177 -4.25 -3.55 -10.07
N GLY A 178 -4.43 -4.53 -9.18
CA GLY A 178 -5.27 -4.37 -7.99
C GLY A 178 -4.80 -3.23 -7.08
N LEU A 179 -3.51 -2.88 -7.08
CA LEU A 179 -3.01 -1.77 -6.28
C LEU A 179 -3.46 -0.40 -6.82
N ARG A 180 -3.56 -0.26 -8.15
CA ARG A 180 -4.20 0.91 -8.77
C ARG A 180 -5.66 1.02 -8.35
N GLU A 181 -6.41 -0.07 -8.42
CA GLU A 181 -7.81 -0.10 -7.95
C GLU A 181 -7.93 0.36 -6.50
N ALA A 182 -7.13 -0.23 -5.60
CA ALA A 182 -7.14 0.15 -4.19
C ALA A 182 -6.75 1.62 -3.96
N SER A 183 -5.82 2.15 -4.75
CA SER A 183 -5.42 3.56 -4.70
C SER A 183 -6.61 4.49 -5.03
N GLU A 184 -7.39 4.16 -6.06
CA GLU A 184 -8.59 4.94 -6.42
C GLU A 184 -9.68 4.84 -5.36
N VAL A 185 -9.89 3.65 -4.76
CA VAL A 185 -10.82 3.48 -3.63
C VAL A 185 -10.42 4.38 -2.47
N ILE A 186 -9.15 4.35 -2.04
CA ILE A 186 -8.67 5.18 -0.93
C ILE A 186 -8.85 6.68 -1.25
N MET A 187 -8.52 7.11 -2.46
CA MET A 187 -8.66 8.51 -2.89
C MET A 187 -10.13 8.95 -2.98
N SER A 188 -11.02 8.06 -3.43
CA SER A 188 -12.46 8.35 -3.57
C SER A 188 -13.12 8.49 -2.21
N PHE A 189 -12.84 7.59 -1.27
CA PHE A 189 -13.37 7.63 0.10
C PHE A 189 -12.63 8.64 1.00
N SER A 190 -11.61 9.32 0.48
CA SER A 190 -11.01 10.51 1.11
C SER A 190 -11.40 11.81 0.41
N GLU A 191 -12.33 11.76 -0.56
CA GLU A 191 -12.84 12.93 -1.28
C GLU A 191 -11.74 13.78 -1.95
N VAL A 192 -10.63 13.15 -2.34
CA VAL A 192 -9.48 13.83 -2.95
C VAL A 192 -9.20 13.36 -4.39
N PHE A 193 -9.92 12.34 -4.88
CA PHE A 193 -9.68 11.73 -6.18
C PHE A 193 -9.71 12.75 -7.33
N ASP A 194 -10.84 13.44 -7.52
CA ASP A 194 -11.02 14.40 -8.61
C ASP A 194 -9.98 15.53 -8.53
N ARG A 195 -9.79 16.12 -7.33
CA ARG A 195 -8.80 17.18 -7.11
C ARG A 195 -7.37 16.72 -7.45
N ALA A 196 -6.97 15.54 -7.01
CA ALA A 196 -5.63 15.03 -7.26
C ALA A 196 -5.40 14.76 -8.75
N LEU A 197 -6.41 14.27 -9.48
CA LEU A 197 -6.32 14.11 -10.93
C LEU A 197 -6.23 15.46 -11.63
N ASP A 198 -7.10 16.41 -11.31
CA ASP A 198 -7.11 17.75 -11.91
C ASP A 198 -5.78 18.46 -11.69
N GLU A 199 -5.27 18.46 -10.45
CA GLU A 199 -3.98 19.09 -10.11
C GLU A 199 -2.79 18.41 -10.81
N ARG A 200 -2.87 17.08 -11.02
CA ARG A 200 -1.85 16.30 -11.74
C ARG A 200 -1.90 16.53 -13.25
N ILE A 201 -3.10 16.60 -13.84
CA ILE A 201 -3.34 16.83 -15.28
C ILE A 201 -2.81 18.21 -15.65
N ASN A 202 -3.13 19.22 -14.84
CA ASN A 202 -2.75 20.60 -15.08
C ASN A 202 -1.30 20.93 -14.66
N TYR A 203 -0.57 19.96 -14.10
CA TYR A 203 0.78 20.16 -13.57
C TYR A 203 0.86 21.39 -12.62
N SER A 204 -0.12 21.49 -11.73
CA SER A 204 -0.31 22.63 -10.83
C SER A 204 0.89 22.88 -9.92
N ASP A 205 0.97 24.07 -9.32
CA ASP A 205 2.02 24.43 -8.35
C ASP A 205 2.07 23.45 -7.16
N ASN A 206 0.92 23.00 -6.67
CA ASN A 206 0.83 21.97 -5.64
C ASN A 206 1.48 20.65 -6.07
N TYR A 207 1.23 20.21 -7.31
CA TYR A 207 1.85 18.99 -7.84
C TYR A 207 3.36 19.17 -8.05
N GLN A 208 3.79 20.34 -8.54
CA GLN A 208 5.21 20.68 -8.68
C GLN A 208 5.94 20.70 -7.33
N GLN A 209 5.31 21.26 -6.30
CA GLN A 209 5.85 21.24 -4.94
C GLN A 209 5.92 19.82 -4.39
N TYR A 210 4.84 19.03 -4.56
CA TYR A 210 4.81 17.63 -4.15
C TYR A 210 5.92 16.81 -4.81
N ILE A 211 6.06 16.89 -6.14
CA ILE A 211 7.03 16.07 -6.87
C ILE A 211 8.47 16.46 -6.51
N HIS A 212 8.73 17.75 -6.28
CA HIS A 212 10.02 18.23 -5.78
C HIS A 212 10.33 17.66 -4.38
N LEU A 213 9.40 17.78 -3.44
CA LEU A 213 9.56 17.25 -2.08
C LEU A 213 9.72 15.72 -2.07
N ARG A 214 8.95 15.01 -2.90
CA ARG A 214 9.04 13.56 -3.06
C ARG A 214 10.43 13.15 -3.55
N ASN A 215 10.92 13.81 -4.60
CA ASN A 215 12.20 13.47 -5.23
C ASN A 215 13.42 13.81 -4.35
N ALA A 216 13.26 14.68 -3.37
CA ALA A 216 14.30 14.98 -2.38
C ALA A 216 14.45 13.88 -1.30
N GLN A 217 13.52 12.93 -1.21
CA GLN A 217 13.58 11.84 -0.23
C GLN A 217 14.50 10.71 -0.71
N SER A 218 15.29 10.14 0.20
CA SER A 218 16.06 8.91 -0.01
C SER A 218 15.31 7.69 0.51
N THR A 219 15.53 6.54 -0.12
CA THR A 219 15.04 5.24 0.36
C THR A 219 16.08 4.59 1.27
N SER A 220 15.66 4.22 2.47
CA SER A 220 16.45 3.38 3.38
C SER A 220 16.11 1.90 3.19
N PHE A 221 17.09 1.02 3.40
CA PHE A 221 16.90 -0.44 3.27
C PHE A 221 17.16 -1.07 4.63
N PHE A 222 16.24 -1.92 5.08
CA PHE A 222 16.31 -2.55 6.39
C PHE A 222 16.18 -4.06 6.24
N THR A 223 16.95 -4.81 7.02
CA THR A 223 16.87 -6.29 7.07
C THR A 223 16.63 -6.77 8.50
N GLN A 224 16.34 -8.06 8.64
CA GLN A 224 16.22 -8.74 9.92
C GLN A 224 17.52 -9.49 10.27
N GLU A 225 18.07 -9.22 11.45
CA GLU A 225 19.16 -9.99 12.08
C GLU A 225 18.82 -10.18 13.57
N ASP A 226 19.02 -11.38 14.12
CA ASP A 226 18.75 -11.72 15.52
C ASP A 226 17.40 -11.22 16.07
N ASN A 227 16.34 -11.33 15.25
CA ASN A 227 14.98 -10.90 15.56
C ASN A 227 14.85 -9.38 15.82
N GLN A 228 15.75 -8.59 15.26
CA GLN A 228 15.73 -7.13 15.25
C GLN A 228 15.81 -6.60 13.82
N ILE A 229 15.29 -5.39 13.63
CA ILE A 229 15.43 -4.67 12.36
C ILE A 229 16.72 -3.85 12.42
N ILE A 230 17.57 -4.02 11.41
CA ILE A 230 18.83 -3.30 11.26
C ILE A 230 18.85 -2.55 9.93
N ASP A 231 19.57 -1.43 9.90
CA ASP A 231 19.84 -0.66 8.69
C ASP A 231 20.83 -1.44 7.81
N HIS A 232 20.50 -1.58 6.54
CA HIS A 232 21.34 -2.22 5.53
C HIS A 232 21.77 -1.14 4.55
N LEU A 233 22.95 -0.57 4.82
CA LEU A 233 23.58 0.48 4.00
C LEU A 233 23.75 0.05 2.54
#